data_AF-A0A076HA76-F1
#
_entry.id   AF-A0A076HA76-F1
#
_cell.length_a   1.000
_cell.length_b   1.000
_cell.length_c   1.000
_cell.angle_alpha   90.00
_cell.angle_beta   90.00
_cell.angle_gamma   90.00
#
_symmetry.space_group_name_H-M   'P 1'
#
loop_
_entity.id
_entity.type
_entity.pdbx_description
1 polymer ?
#
loop_
_entity_poly.entity_id
_entity_poly.type
_entity_poly.pdbx_seq_one_letter_code
_entity_poly.pdbx_strand_id
1 'polypeptide(L)'
;MNSFPQLPGEPADAFEQLLLHRDFGPSRQFSQTADVVGCSESTLRRRAEQWNWVERLADYDSGILQQASEARTKEDLERYQHQLETFRQEQLVRARTVGDRAEELLAMVERSVRHHMEARTVLQGRELPAVMATACKALEGAMNIEATALGVAQLLDEFRG
;
A
#
# COMPACT_ATOMS: atom_id res chain seq x y z
N MET A 1 -20.78 -6.26 13.38
CA MET A 1 -21.30 -7.35 14.22
C MET A 1 -21.93 -8.39 13.30
N ASN A 2 -21.14 -9.30 12.75
CA ASN A 2 -21.69 -10.45 12.02
C ASN A 2 -22.01 -11.51 13.07
N SER A 3 -23.29 -11.72 13.38
CA SER A 3 -23.74 -12.86 14.18
C SER A 3 -24.76 -13.61 13.35
N PHE A 4 -24.76 -14.94 13.41
CA PHE A 4 -25.78 -15.76 12.76
C PHE A 4 -27.05 -15.77 13.61
N PRO A 5 -28.24 -15.83 12.98
CA PRO A 5 -29.52 -15.83 13.69
C PRO A 5 -29.76 -17.15 14.43
N GLN A 6 -30.58 -17.11 15.47
CA GLN A 6 -31.13 -18.30 16.12
C GLN A 6 -32.01 -19.08 15.15
N LEU A 7 -31.87 -20.40 15.10
CA LEU A 7 -32.67 -21.24 14.21
C LEU A 7 -34.12 -21.37 14.72
N PRO A 8 -35.12 -21.57 13.82
CA PRO A 8 -36.49 -21.83 14.24
C PRO A 8 -36.57 -23.06 15.15
N GLY A 9 -37.07 -22.88 16.37
CA GLY A 9 -37.19 -23.95 17.37
C GLY A 9 -35.92 -24.22 18.18
N GLU A 10 -34.80 -23.56 17.89
CA GLU A 10 -33.60 -23.61 18.74
C GLU A 10 -33.92 -22.99 20.11
N PRO A 11 -33.68 -23.69 21.22
CA PRO A 11 -33.82 -23.10 22.55
C PRO A 11 -32.90 -21.90 22.74
N ALA A 12 -33.36 -20.85 23.42
CA ALA A 12 -32.57 -19.64 23.65
C ALA A 12 -31.25 -19.93 24.38
N ASP A 13 -31.27 -20.83 25.36
CA ASP A 13 -30.07 -21.25 26.10
C ASP A 13 -29.08 -22.03 25.21
N ALA A 14 -29.56 -22.80 24.24
CA ALA A 14 -28.68 -23.45 23.26
C ALA A 14 -28.03 -22.41 22.33
N PHE A 15 -28.79 -21.41 21.88
CA PHE A 15 -28.25 -20.34 21.06
C PHE A 15 -27.24 -19.47 21.81
N GLU A 16 -27.50 -19.12 23.07
CA GLU A 16 -26.55 -18.38 23.92
C GLU A 16 -25.24 -19.15 24.11
N GLN A 17 -25.31 -20.48 24.32
CA GLN A 17 -24.12 -21.32 24.42
C GLN A 17 -23.31 -21.37 23.13
N LEU A 18 -23.97 -21.34 21.97
CA LEU A 18 -23.30 -21.22 20.67
C LEU A 18 -22.56 -19.88 20.54
N LEU A 19 -23.21 -18.77 20.90
CA LEU A 19 -22.58 -17.45 20.88
C LEU A 19 -21.35 -17.41 21.78
N LEU A 20 -21.45 -17.98 22.98
CA LEU A 20 -20.31 -18.09 23.88
C LEU A 20 -19.21 -19.01 23.31
N HIS A 21 -19.59 -20.14 22.71
CA HIS A 21 -18.63 -21.07 22.09
C HIS A 21 -17.86 -20.40 20.94
N ARG A 22 -18.54 -19.59 20.13
CA ARG A 22 -17.94 -18.76 19.07
C ARG A 22 -16.91 -17.79 19.63
N ASP A 23 -17.19 -17.16 20.77
CA ASP A 23 -16.33 -16.11 21.35
C ASP A 23 -14.97 -16.63 21.84
N PHE A 24 -14.82 -17.96 21.99
CA PHE A 24 -13.50 -18.60 22.20
C PHE A 24 -12.64 -18.68 20.92
N GLY A 25 -13.17 -18.29 19.75
CA GLY A 25 -12.45 -18.18 18.49
C GLY A 25 -12.24 -19.52 17.76
N PRO A 26 -11.37 -19.55 16.72
CA PRO A 26 -11.17 -20.71 15.85
C PRO A 26 -10.61 -21.96 16.56
N SER A 27 -9.92 -21.77 17.68
CA SER A 27 -9.33 -22.85 18.49
C SER A 27 -10.22 -23.29 19.67
N ARG A 28 -11.49 -22.88 19.67
CA ARG A 28 -12.50 -23.21 20.67
C ARG A 28 -12.61 -24.71 20.92
N GLN A 29 -12.77 -25.07 22.19
CA GLN A 29 -13.04 -26.45 22.61
C GLN A 29 -14.34 -26.51 23.41
N PHE A 30 -15.12 -27.58 23.24
CA PHE A 30 -16.36 -27.75 23.99
C PHE A 30 -16.13 -27.85 25.50
N SER A 31 -14.97 -28.34 25.94
CA SER A 31 -14.55 -28.35 27.34
C SER A 31 -14.54 -26.94 27.95
N GLN A 32 -13.92 -25.97 27.27
CA GLN A 32 -13.84 -24.58 27.72
C GLN A 32 -15.22 -23.95 27.85
N THR A 33 -16.10 -24.22 26.90
CA THR A 33 -17.48 -23.70 26.95
C THR A 33 -18.29 -24.38 28.05
N ALA A 34 -18.14 -25.70 28.22
CA ALA A 34 -18.81 -26.50 29.25
C ALA A 34 -18.49 -25.98 30.66
N ASP A 35 -17.22 -25.65 30.92
CA ASP A 35 -16.77 -25.09 32.19
C ASP A 35 -17.45 -23.75 32.50
N VAL A 36 -17.64 -22.88 31.49
CA VAL A 36 -18.25 -21.55 31.69
C VAL A 36 -19.77 -21.64 31.86
N VAL A 37 -20.44 -22.50 31.11
CA VAL A 37 -21.92 -22.59 31.13
C VAL A 37 -22.44 -23.57 32.19
N GLY A 38 -21.55 -24.30 32.87
CA GLY A 38 -21.89 -25.24 33.93
C GLY A 38 -22.64 -26.47 33.44
N CYS A 39 -22.35 -26.95 32.21
CA CYS A 39 -22.95 -28.16 31.65
C CYS A 39 -21.89 -29.15 31.16
N SER A 40 -22.29 -30.38 30.82
CA SER A 40 -21.33 -31.37 30.32
C SER A 40 -20.94 -31.11 28.87
N GLU A 41 -19.69 -31.43 28.52
CA GLU A 41 -19.22 -31.40 27.12
C GLU A 41 -20.12 -32.24 26.19
N SER A 42 -20.61 -33.39 26.68
CA SER A 42 -21.56 -34.24 25.95
C SER A 42 -22.89 -33.53 25.63
N THR A 43 -23.37 -32.65 26.52
CA THR A 43 -24.57 -31.85 26.29
C THR A 43 -24.33 -30.83 25.19
N LEU A 44 -23.17 -30.17 25.21
CA LEU A 44 -22.79 -29.22 24.17
C LEU A 44 -22.59 -29.90 22.82
N ARG A 45 -21.93 -31.06 22.75
CA ARG A 45 -21.77 -31.82 21.49
C ARG A 45 -23.13 -32.21 20.91
N ARG A 46 -24.04 -32.72 21.73
CA ARG A 46 -25.41 -33.04 21.28
C ARG A 46 -26.15 -31.82 20.74
N ARG A 47 -26.04 -30.67 21.43
CA ARG A 47 -26.63 -29.41 20.95
C ARG A 47 -25.98 -28.94 19.66
N ALA A 48 -24.67 -29.07 19.56
CA ALA A 48 -23.90 -28.70 18.38
C ALA A 48 -24.30 -29.51 17.15
N GLU A 49 -24.53 -30.81 17.30
CA GLU A 49 -25.06 -31.68 16.26
C GLU A 49 -26.51 -31.32 15.93
N GLN A 50 -27.37 -31.16 16.94
CA GLN A 50 -28.80 -30.90 16.75
C GLN A 50 -29.09 -29.56 16.05
N TRP A 51 -28.27 -28.54 16.30
CA TRP A 51 -28.48 -27.17 15.82
C TRP A 51 -27.40 -26.69 14.84
N ASN A 52 -26.68 -27.64 14.23
CA ASN A 52 -25.67 -27.41 13.20
C ASN A 52 -24.63 -26.34 13.56
N TRP A 53 -24.12 -26.37 14.79
CA TRP A 53 -23.16 -25.38 15.25
C TRP A 53 -21.88 -25.40 14.43
N VAL A 54 -21.40 -26.58 14.03
CA VAL A 54 -20.15 -26.73 13.27
C VAL A 54 -20.21 -25.97 11.95
N GLU A 55 -21.28 -26.14 11.18
CA GLU A 55 -21.47 -25.46 9.88
C GLU A 55 -21.61 -23.94 10.07
N ARG A 56 -22.48 -23.52 11.01
CA ARG A 56 -22.68 -22.09 11.32
C ARG A 56 -21.40 -21.39 11.76
N LEU A 57 -20.58 -22.06 12.56
CA LEU A 57 -19.30 -21.54 13.01
C LEU A 57 -18.25 -21.55 11.91
N ALA A 58 -18.26 -22.54 11.01
CA ALA A 58 -17.37 -22.58 9.85
C ALA A 58 -17.69 -21.42 8.88
N ASP A 59 -18.96 -21.15 8.62
CA ASP A 59 -19.40 -20.01 7.81
C ASP A 59 -18.98 -18.68 8.45
N TYR A 60 -19.17 -18.56 9.78
CA TYR A 60 -18.71 -17.38 10.51
C TYR A 60 -17.19 -17.19 10.43
N ASP A 61 -16.42 -18.23 10.74
CA ASP A 61 -14.96 -18.17 10.74
C ASP A 61 -14.42 -17.87 9.33
N SER A 62 -15.00 -18.47 8.29
CA SER A 62 -14.61 -18.20 6.91
C SER A 62 -14.88 -16.75 6.50
N GLY A 63 -16.03 -16.18 6.90
CA GLY A 63 -16.34 -14.77 6.68
C GLY A 63 -15.38 -13.83 7.42
N ILE A 64 -14.96 -14.16 8.64
CA ILE A 64 -13.95 -13.39 9.38
C ILE A 64 -12.57 -13.48 8.72
N LEU A 65 -12.15 -14.67 8.28
CA LEU A 65 -10.88 -14.85 7.57
C LEU A 65 -10.86 -14.09 6.25
N GLN A 66 -11.97 -14.09 5.51
CA GLN A 66 -12.12 -13.31 4.29
C GLN A 66 -12.05 -11.80 4.56
N GLN A 67 -12.75 -11.31 5.58
CA GLN A 67 -12.66 -9.90 5.95
C GLN A 67 -11.25 -9.50 6.37
N ALA A 68 -10.56 -10.37 7.12
CA ALA A 68 -9.18 -10.12 7.52
C ALA A 68 -8.22 -10.11 6.32
N SER A 69 -8.41 -10.99 5.33
CA SER A 69 -7.59 -11.01 4.12
C SER A 69 -7.86 -9.81 3.21
N GLU A 70 -9.12 -9.41 3.05
CA GLU A 70 -9.53 -8.22 2.32
C GLU A 70 -9.00 -6.94 2.96
N ALA A 71 -9.12 -6.81 4.29
CA ALA A 71 -8.56 -5.69 5.04
C ALA A 71 -7.04 -5.60 4.87
N ARG A 72 -6.33 -6.72 4.96
CA ARG A 72 -4.88 -6.78 4.75
C ARG A 72 -4.49 -6.41 3.33
N THR A 73 -5.23 -6.91 2.33
CA THR A 73 -5.02 -6.57 0.92
C THR A 73 -5.22 -5.07 0.67
N LYS A 74 -6.24 -4.48 1.31
CA LYS A 74 -6.51 -3.04 1.24
C LYS A 74 -5.39 -2.22 1.88
N GLU A 75 -4.94 -2.59 3.08
CA GLU A 75 -3.82 -1.93 3.76
C GLU A 75 -2.53 -2.00 2.94
N ASP A 76 -2.24 -3.15 2.33
CA ASP A 76 -1.06 -3.34 1.48
C ASP A 76 -1.16 -2.49 0.20
N LEU A 77 -2.35 -2.39 -0.41
CA LEU A 77 -2.60 -1.53 -1.56
C LEU A 77 -2.40 -0.05 -1.20
N GLU A 78 -2.97 0.42 -0.09
CA GLU A 78 -2.81 1.80 0.38
C GLU A 78 -1.34 2.13 0.68
N ARG A 79 -0.62 1.20 1.31
CA ARG A 79 0.83 1.34 1.55
C ARG A 79 1.61 1.46 0.25
N TYR A 80 1.30 0.62 -0.73
CA TYR A 80 1.96 0.65 -2.04
C TYR A 80 1.69 1.95 -2.80
N GLN A 81 0.45 2.44 -2.79
CA GLN A 81 0.10 3.75 -3.36
C GLN A 81 0.88 4.89 -2.70
N HIS A 82 1.02 4.87 -1.37
CA HIS A 82 1.79 5.88 -0.66
C HIS A 82 3.28 5.85 -1.03
N GLN A 83 3.86 4.67 -1.18
CA GLN A 83 5.24 4.49 -1.64
C GLN A 83 5.46 5.04 -3.05
N LEU A 84 4.52 4.76 -3.97
CA LEU A 84 4.58 5.27 -5.35
C LEU A 84 4.48 6.80 -5.40
N GLU A 85 3.58 7.41 -4.62
CA GLU A 85 3.47 8.88 -4.58
C GLU A 85 4.74 9.51 -4.00
N THR A 86 5.32 8.92 -2.95
CA THR A 86 6.59 9.39 -2.38
C THR A 86 7.71 9.31 -3.42
N PHE A 87 7.84 8.16 -4.09
CA PHE A 87 8.83 7.98 -5.15
C PHE A 87 8.65 9.00 -6.29
N ARG A 88 7.40 9.25 -6.72
CA ARG A 88 7.08 10.27 -7.73
C ARG A 88 7.57 11.65 -7.33
N GLN A 89 7.28 12.06 -6.09
CA GLN A 89 7.71 13.37 -5.57
C GLN A 89 9.23 13.49 -5.53
N GLU A 90 9.92 12.45 -5.08
CA GLU A 90 11.39 12.40 -5.08
C GLU A 90 11.99 12.52 -6.49
N GLN A 91 11.41 11.81 -7.48
CA GLN A 91 11.85 11.95 -8.88
C GLN A 91 11.65 13.37 -9.40
N LEU A 92 10.51 14.01 -9.12
CA LEU A 92 10.27 15.39 -9.55
C LEU A 92 11.26 16.38 -8.91
N VAL A 93 11.55 16.23 -7.63
CA VAL A 93 12.56 17.05 -6.94
C VAL A 93 13.94 16.83 -7.55
N ARG A 94 14.29 15.58 -7.85
CA ARG A 94 15.57 15.24 -8.48
C ARG A 94 15.67 15.81 -9.90
N ALA A 95 14.63 15.67 -10.72
CA ALA A 95 14.59 16.22 -12.08
C ALA A 95 14.82 17.73 -12.07
N ARG A 96 14.08 18.46 -11.21
CA ARG A 96 14.26 19.92 -11.03
C ARG A 96 15.69 20.27 -10.62
N THR A 97 16.22 19.58 -9.60
CA THR A 97 17.59 19.83 -9.13
C THR A 97 18.62 19.64 -10.24
N VAL A 98 18.50 18.58 -11.04
CA VAL A 98 19.42 18.32 -12.17
C VAL A 98 19.25 19.37 -13.27
N GLY A 99 18.00 19.74 -13.59
CA GLY A 99 17.68 20.79 -14.55
C GLY A 99 18.30 22.13 -14.16
N ASP A 100 18.05 22.60 -12.94
CA ASP A 100 18.58 23.86 -12.41
C ASP A 100 20.10 23.92 -12.50
N ARG A 101 20.79 22.82 -12.14
CA ARG A 101 22.27 22.74 -12.23
C ARG A 101 22.77 22.74 -13.66
N ALA A 102 22.06 22.11 -14.58
CA ALA A 102 22.41 22.14 -15.99
C ALA A 102 22.25 23.55 -16.58
N GLU A 103 21.19 24.27 -16.21
CA GLU A 103 20.98 25.67 -16.60
C GLU A 103 22.06 26.59 -16.03
N GLU A 104 22.47 26.40 -14.77
CA GLU A 104 23.59 27.14 -14.18
C GLU A 104 24.89 26.95 -14.98
N LEU A 105 25.20 25.72 -15.42
CA LEU A 105 26.37 25.41 -16.24
C LEU A 105 26.28 26.10 -17.62
N LEU A 106 25.11 26.08 -18.27
CA LEU A 106 24.91 26.78 -19.54
C LEU A 106 25.07 28.29 -19.37
N ALA A 107 24.54 28.88 -18.30
CA ALA A 107 24.70 30.29 -18.00
C ALA A 107 26.16 30.68 -17.70
N MET A 108 26.97 29.77 -17.13
CA MET A 108 28.42 29.97 -17.00
C MET A 108 29.12 29.99 -18.36
N VAL A 109 28.79 29.06 -19.25
CA VAL A 109 29.33 29.00 -20.62
C VAL A 109 28.96 30.26 -21.38
N GLU A 110 27.70 30.69 -21.34
CA GLU A 110 27.20 31.90 -22.00
C GLU A 110 27.95 33.16 -21.54
N ARG A 111 28.12 33.33 -20.21
CA ARG A 111 28.87 34.45 -19.64
C ARG A 111 30.34 34.45 -20.09
N SER A 112 30.98 33.29 -20.12
CA SER A 112 32.36 33.15 -20.59
C SER A 112 32.50 33.56 -22.05
N VAL A 113 31.61 33.05 -22.92
CA VAL A 113 31.60 33.40 -24.35
C VAL A 113 31.39 34.90 -24.54
N ARG A 114 30.41 35.49 -23.86
CA ARG A 114 30.13 36.93 -23.93
C ARG A 114 31.35 37.77 -23.51
N HIS A 115 31.97 37.43 -22.39
CA HIS A 115 33.15 38.14 -21.89
C HIS A 115 34.29 38.16 -22.90
N HIS A 116 34.58 37.01 -23.53
CA HIS A 116 35.63 36.94 -24.53
C HIS A 116 35.31 37.72 -25.82
N MET A 117 34.03 37.71 -26.26
CA MET A 117 33.58 38.51 -27.38
C MET A 117 33.75 40.01 -27.12
N GLU A 118 33.34 40.48 -25.94
CA GLU A 118 33.46 41.89 -25.53
C GLU A 118 34.93 42.32 -25.41
N ALA A 119 35.77 41.47 -24.82
CA ALA A 119 37.20 41.72 -24.68
C ALA A 119 37.99 41.60 -25.99
N ARG A 120 37.35 41.17 -27.10
CA ARG A 120 37.99 40.82 -28.38
C ARG A 120 39.17 39.86 -28.21
N THR A 121 39.05 38.95 -27.24
CA THR A 121 40.07 37.94 -26.96
C THR A 121 39.67 36.61 -27.56
N VAL A 122 40.65 35.77 -27.88
CA VAL A 122 40.39 34.41 -28.33
C VAL A 122 39.96 33.56 -27.13
N LEU A 123 38.81 32.92 -27.26
CA LEU A 123 38.27 31.96 -26.30
C LEU A 123 39.19 30.71 -26.28
N GLN A 124 40.12 30.62 -25.33
CA GLN A 124 41.02 29.46 -25.19
C GLN A 124 40.38 28.26 -24.44
N GLY A 125 39.05 28.19 -24.45
CA GLY A 125 38.28 27.27 -23.60
C GLY A 125 38.23 25.84 -24.15
N ARG A 126 39.29 25.05 -23.93
CA ARG A 126 39.27 23.60 -24.20
C ARG A 126 38.16 22.88 -23.43
N GLU A 127 37.71 23.46 -22.32
CA GLU A 127 36.70 22.89 -21.42
C GLU A 127 35.26 23.31 -21.76
N LEU A 128 35.05 24.37 -22.55
CA LEU A 128 33.69 24.87 -22.84
C LEU A 128 32.81 23.87 -23.59
N PRO A 129 33.30 23.16 -24.63
CA PRO A 129 32.52 22.11 -25.27
C PRO A 129 32.16 20.97 -24.31
N ALA A 130 33.06 20.62 -23.39
CA ALA A 130 32.83 19.58 -22.40
C ALA A 130 31.76 20.00 -21.38
N VAL A 131 31.84 21.22 -20.85
CA VAL A 131 30.84 21.76 -19.90
C VAL A 131 29.47 21.87 -20.57
N MET A 132 29.41 22.35 -21.82
CA MET A 132 28.16 22.43 -22.58
C MET A 132 27.56 21.04 -22.84
N ALA A 133 28.37 20.06 -23.25
CA ALA A 133 27.92 18.69 -23.45
C ALA A 133 27.42 18.04 -22.15
N THR A 134 28.12 18.26 -21.03
CA THR A 134 27.67 17.81 -19.71
C THR A 134 26.33 18.43 -19.32
N ALA A 135 26.14 19.72 -19.57
CA ALA A 135 24.88 20.41 -19.27
C ALA A 135 23.72 19.88 -20.14
N CYS A 136 23.91 19.74 -21.45
CA CYS A 136 22.91 19.13 -22.34
C CYS A 136 22.52 17.71 -21.88
N LYS A 137 23.51 16.88 -21.54
CA LYS A 137 23.26 15.53 -21.05
C LYS A 137 22.54 15.51 -19.69
N ALA A 138 22.83 16.47 -18.82
CA ALA A 138 22.13 16.62 -17.56
C ALA A 138 20.65 17.03 -17.78
N LEU A 139 20.36 17.93 -18.73
CA LEU A 139 19.00 18.28 -19.12
C LEU A 139 18.22 17.08 -19.67
N GLU A 140 18.82 16.31 -20.58
CA GLU A 140 18.22 15.06 -21.08
C GLU A 140 17.94 14.08 -19.92
N GLY A 141 18.89 13.97 -18.98
CA GLY A 141 18.71 13.19 -17.76
C GLY A 141 17.54 13.65 -16.91
N ALA A 142 17.40 14.97 -16.70
CA ALA A 142 16.29 15.56 -15.97
C ALA A 142 14.94 15.26 -16.64
N MET A 143 14.85 15.39 -17.97
CA MET A 143 13.64 15.08 -18.73
C MET A 143 13.26 13.60 -18.62
N ASN A 144 14.24 12.68 -18.65
CA ASN A 144 13.97 11.25 -18.48
C ASN A 144 13.48 10.91 -17.06
N ILE A 145 14.01 11.59 -16.05
CA ILE A 145 13.54 11.45 -14.66
C ILE A 145 12.10 11.96 -14.53
N GLU A 146 11.78 13.09 -15.16
CA GLU A 146 10.42 13.64 -15.19
C GLU A 146 9.44 12.71 -15.92
N ALA A 147 9.83 12.15 -17.07
CA ALA A 147 9.04 11.14 -17.78
C ALA A 147 8.75 9.91 -16.91
N THR A 148 9.72 9.49 -16.10
CA THR A 148 9.53 8.40 -15.12
C THR A 148 8.48 8.78 -14.07
N ALA A 149 8.54 10.01 -13.54
CA ALA A 149 7.54 10.50 -12.59
C ALA A 149 6.12 10.60 -13.19
N LEU A 150 6.01 10.97 -14.47
CA LEU A 150 4.74 10.99 -15.20
C LEU A 150 4.16 9.58 -15.39
N GLY A 151 5.01 8.59 -15.70
CA GLY A 151 4.58 7.19 -15.78
C GLY A 151 4.04 6.65 -14.45
N VAL A 152 4.66 7.04 -13.34
CA VAL A 152 4.15 6.70 -12.00
C VAL A 152 2.81 7.39 -11.70
N ALA A 153 2.60 8.63 -12.17
CA ALA A 153 1.32 9.32 -12.03
C ALA A 153 0.19 8.58 -12.76
N GLN A 154 0.44 8.14 -13.99
CA GLN A 154 -0.53 7.37 -14.78
C GLN A 154 -0.90 6.06 -14.08
N LEU A 155 0.09 5.35 -13.54
CA LEU A 155 -0.13 4.12 -12.77
C LEU A 155 -0.97 4.37 -11.50
N LEU A 156 -0.72 5.48 -10.79
CA LEU A 156 -1.52 5.85 -9.62
C LEU A 156 -2.97 6.18 -9.95
N ASP A 157 -3.22 6.78 -11.11
CA ASP A 157 -4.58 7.09 -11.58
C ASP A 157 -5.33 5.82 -12.01
N GLU A 158 -4.65 4.82 -12.58
CA GLU A 158 -5.23 3.49 -12.84
C GLU A 158 -5.68 2.78 -11.57
N PHE A 159 -5.00 2.98 -10.44
CA PHE A 159 -5.43 2.43 -9.14
C PHE A 159 -6.61 3.17 -8.49
N ARG A 160 -7.01 4.33 -9.02
CA ARG A 160 -8.12 5.16 -8.50
C ARG A 160 -9.41 5.04 -9.31
N GLY A 161 -9.32 4.57 -10.56
CA GLY A 161 -10.46 4.31 -11.46
C GLY A 161 -11.09 2.95 -11.21
#